data_AF-F4D199-F1
#
_entry.id   AF-F4D199-F1
#
_cell.length_a   1.000
_cell.length_b   1.000
_cell.length_c   1.000
_cell.angle_alpha   90.00
_cell.angle_beta   90.00
_cell.angle_gamma   90.00
#
_symmetry.space_group_name_H-M   'P 1'
#
loop_
_entity.id
_entity.type
_entity.pdbx_description
1 polymer ?
#
loop_
_entity_poly.entity_id
_entity_poly.type
_entity_poly.pdbx_seq_one_letter_code
_entity_poly.pdbx_strand_id
1 'polypeptide(L)'
;MTSANERHRPLQSGPCDECGQPIIWAYTANGNPMPVDAKPSDNGNVLLDARHPDHRGRPAAGVLGAQAAAGARDRGQELRTHHRLTCTHPERWARKTRKATR
;
A
#
# COMPACT_ATOMS: atom_id res chain seq x y z
N MET A 1 -24.76 -22.18 -13.39
CA MET A 1 -24.74 -20.84 -12.75
C MET A 1 -23.38 -20.25 -13.05
N THR A 2 -23.34 -19.31 -13.99
CA THR A 2 -22.17 -18.87 -14.74
C THR A 2 -21.43 -17.74 -14.05
N SER A 3 -20.10 -17.90 -13.96
CA SER A 3 -19.09 -16.83 -14.07
C SER A 3 -19.10 -15.66 -13.09
N ALA A 4 -18.20 -15.73 -12.10
CA ALA A 4 -17.47 -14.57 -11.59
C ALA A 4 -16.00 -14.95 -11.38
N ASN A 5 -15.30 -15.27 -12.46
CA ASN A 5 -13.85 -15.36 -12.45
C ASN A 5 -13.32 -13.92 -12.51
N GLU A 6 -13.54 -13.15 -11.44
CA GLU A 6 -12.90 -11.85 -11.23
C GLU A 6 -11.40 -12.11 -11.22
N ARG A 7 -10.74 -11.76 -12.32
CA ARG A 7 -9.29 -11.85 -12.44
C ARG A 7 -8.65 -10.79 -11.55
N HIS A 8 -8.72 -10.96 -10.24
CA HIS A 8 -7.90 -10.21 -9.29
C HIS A 8 -6.45 -10.58 -9.61
N ARG A 9 -5.78 -9.72 -10.39
CA ARG A 9 -4.35 -9.87 -10.60
C ARG A 9 -3.69 -9.80 -9.22
N PRO A 10 -2.97 -10.85 -8.78
CA PRO A 10 -2.35 -10.85 -7.47
C PRO A 10 -1.37 -9.68 -7.40
N LEU A 11 -1.45 -8.94 -6.29
CA LEU A 11 -0.50 -7.87 -6.02
C LEU A 11 0.88 -8.50 -5.84
N GLN A 12 1.86 -8.04 -6.62
CA GLN A 12 3.21 -8.55 -6.51
C GLN A 12 3.86 -7.99 -5.25
N SER A 13 4.29 -8.88 -4.36
CA SER A 13 5.08 -8.55 -3.18
C SER A 13 6.55 -8.95 -3.35
N GLY A 14 7.46 -8.18 -2.76
CA GLY A 14 8.87 -8.51 -2.59
C GLY A 14 9.29 -8.34 -1.12
N PRO A 15 10.43 -8.88 -0.70
CA PRO A 15 10.92 -8.67 0.66
C PRO A 15 11.34 -7.21 0.86
N CYS A 16 11.12 -6.69 2.07
CA CYS A 16 11.77 -5.48 2.53
C CYS A 16 13.27 -5.76 2.73
N ASP A 17 14.13 -4.92 2.16
CA ASP A 17 15.59 -5.08 2.26
C ASP A 17 16.13 -4.94 3.70
N GLU A 18 15.37 -4.35 4.61
CA GLU A 18 15.83 -3.99 5.96
C GLU A 18 15.30 -4.94 7.04
N CYS A 19 14.04 -5.39 6.94
CA CYS A 19 13.43 -6.30 7.93
C CYS A 19 13.03 -7.65 7.35
N GLY A 20 13.17 -7.86 6.03
CA GLY A 20 12.82 -9.10 5.34
C GLY A 20 11.32 -9.35 5.17
N GLN A 21 10.46 -8.54 5.79
CA GLN A 21 9.00 -8.75 5.71
C GLN A 21 8.46 -8.47 4.30
N PRO A 22 7.45 -9.21 3.82
CA PRO A 22 6.89 -8.99 2.49
C PRO A 22 6.16 -7.65 2.38
N ILE A 23 6.54 -6.85 1.37
CA ILE A 23 5.95 -5.56 1.04
C ILE A 23 5.47 -5.52 -0.41
N ILE A 24 4.44 -4.72 -0.66
CA ILE A 24 3.98 -4.33 -1.98
C ILE A 24 4.45 -2.91 -2.24
N TRP A 25 5.13 -2.71 -3.36
CA TRP A 25 5.50 -1.38 -3.82
C TRP A 25 4.35 -0.75 -4.58
N ALA A 26 3.73 0.27 -3.98
CA ALA A 26 2.63 1.02 -4.55
C ALA A 26 3.00 2.49 -4.77
N TYR A 27 2.10 3.25 -5.39
CA TYR A 27 2.32 4.67 -5.70
C TYR A 27 1.15 5.51 -5.22
N THR A 28 1.46 6.62 -4.55
CA THR A 28 0.44 7.62 -4.21
C THR A 28 -0.12 8.28 -5.47
N ALA A 29 -1.26 8.99 -5.34
CA ALA A 29 -1.82 9.80 -6.43
C ALA A 29 -0.82 10.80 -7.03
N ASN A 30 0.16 11.26 -6.24
CA ASN A 30 1.23 12.17 -6.68
C ASN A 30 2.47 11.44 -7.24
N GLY A 31 2.38 10.13 -7.51
CA GLY A 31 3.48 9.34 -8.08
C GLY A 31 4.63 9.03 -7.11
N ASN A 32 4.47 9.26 -5.81
CA ASN A 32 5.50 8.89 -4.84
C ASN A 32 5.41 7.41 -4.46
N PRO A 33 6.53 6.68 -4.41
CA PRO A 33 6.55 5.29 -3.97
C PRO A 33 6.09 5.18 -2.51
N MET A 34 5.30 4.15 -2.22
CA MET A 34 4.75 3.85 -0.91
C MET A 34 4.94 2.36 -0.62
N PRO A 35 5.76 1.99 0.38
CA PRO A 35 5.87 0.61 0.82
C PRO A 35 4.65 0.24 1.67
N VAL A 36 3.94 -0.81 1.27
CA VAL A 36 2.71 -1.26 1.93
C VAL A 36 2.87 -2.71 2.36
N ASP A 37 2.37 -3.08 3.53
CA ASP A 37 2.43 -4.46 3.99
C ASP A 37 1.68 -5.42 3.03
N ALA A 38 2.31 -6.54 2.70
CA ALA A 38 1.69 -7.56 1.85
C ALA A 38 0.58 -8.34 2.56
N LYS A 39 0.45 -8.25 3.88
CA LYS A 39 -0.69 -8.78 4.63
C LYS A 39 -1.71 -7.67 4.88
N PRO A 40 -3.02 -7.88 4.61
CA PRO A 40 -4.07 -6.99 5.09
C PRO A 40 -4.06 -6.83 6.61
N SER A 41 -4.57 -5.72 7.10
CA SER A 41 -4.67 -5.41 8.52
C SER A 41 -6.01 -4.81 8.85
N ASP A 42 -6.65 -5.31 9.90
CA ASP A 42 -7.93 -4.79 10.40
C ASP A 42 -7.82 -3.33 10.84
N ASN A 43 -6.62 -2.89 11.25
CA ASN A 43 -6.33 -1.49 11.60
C ASN A 43 -5.68 -0.70 10.46
N GLY A 44 -5.46 -1.32 9.29
CA GLY A 44 -4.88 -0.69 8.12
C GLY A 44 -5.81 0.35 7.50
N ASN A 45 -5.25 1.36 6.85
CA ASN A 45 -6.01 2.41 6.17
C ASN A 45 -5.54 2.66 4.74
N VAL A 46 -4.69 1.80 4.20
CA VAL A 46 -4.19 1.87 2.83
C VAL A 46 -5.00 0.94 1.96
N LEU A 47 -5.67 1.50 0.95
CA LEU A 47 -6.33 0.74 -0.10
C LEU A 47 -5.43 0.68 -1.34
N LEU A 48 -5.27 -0.51 -1.91
CA LEU A 48 -4.51 -0.71 -3.15
C LEU A 48 -5.48 -0.90 -4.32
N ASP A 49 -5.32 -0.11 -5.37
CA ASP A 49 -6.09 -0.25 -6.61
C ASP A 49 -5.19 -0.82 -7.72
N ALA A 50 -5.36 -2.11 -8.01
CA ALA A 50 -4.66 -2.80 -9.08
C ALA A 50 -5.22 -2.48 -10.49
N ARG A 51 -6.38 -1.81 -10.58
CA ARG A 51 -7.01 -1.44 -11.86
C ARG A 51 -6.40 -0.20 -12.47
N HIS A 52 -5.73 0.62 -11.65
CA HIS A 52 -5.06 1.85 -12.07
C HIS A 52 -3.56 1.79 -11.73
N PRO A 53 -2.80 0.89 -12.39
CA PRO A 53 -1.37 0.80 -12.14
C PRO A 53 -0.62 2.01 -12.70
N ASP A 54 0.57 2.26 -12.17
CA ASP A 54 1.51 3.20 -12.74
C ASP A 54 2.13 2.68 -14.05
N HIS A 55 2.99 3.49 -14.68
CA HIS A 55 3.71 3.13 -15.91
C HIS A 55 4.65 1.90 -15.77
N ARG A 56 4.87 1.38 -14.56
CA ARG A 56 5.66 0.17 -14.28
C ARG A 56 4.80 -1.00 -13.79
N GLY A 57 3.48 -0.88 -13.87
CA GLY A 57 2.55 -1.95 -13.47
C GLY A 57 2.33 -2.07 -11.97
N ARG A 58 2.72 -1.07 -11.16
CA ARG A 58 2.58 -1.08 -9.70
C ARG A 58 1.26 -0.45 -9.28
N PRO A 59 0.55 -0.99 -8.28
CA PRO A 59 -0.77 -0.51 -7.90
C PRO A 59 -0.74 0.93 -7.37
N ALA A 60 -1.85 1.65 -7.55
CA ALA A 60 -2.07 2.91 -6.86
C ALA A 60 -2.41 2.66 -5.38
N ALA A 61 -1.94 3.52 -4.48
CA ALA A 61 -2.23 3.50 -3.06
C ALA A 61 -3.01 4.76 -2.65
N GLY A 62 -4.16 4.55 -2.02
CA GLY A 62 -4.95 5.59 -1.36
C GLY A 62 -4.90 5.42 0.15
N VAL A 63 -4.56 6.48 0.89
CA VAL A 63 -4.65 6.51 2.35
C VAL A 63 -6.01 7.05 2.74
N LEU A 64 -6.81 6.23 3.42
CA LEU A 64 -8.16 6.56 3.83
C LEU A 64 -8.16 7.21 5.22
N GLY A 65 -9.00 8.21 5.40
CA GLY A 65 -9.37 8.70 6.73
C GLY A 65 -10.23 7.68 7.48
N ALA A 66 -10.40 7.87 8.79
CA ALA A 66 -11.04 6.87 9.67
C ALA A 66 -12.42 6.40 9.18
N GLN A 67 -13.30 7.33 8.82
CA GLN A 67 -14.66 7.01 8.34
C GLN A 67 -14.65 6.26 6.99
N ALA A 68 -13.78 6.69 6.05
CA ALA A 68 -13.63 6.02 4.76
C ALA A 68 -13.03 4.62 4.91
N ALA A 69 -12.08 4.44 5.84
CA ALA A 69 -11.50 3.14 6.15
C ALA A 69 -12.54 2.20 6.78
N ALA A 70 -13.35 2.68 7.73
CA ALA A 70 -14.45 1.91 8.31
C ALA A 70 -15.42 1.44 7.21
N GLY A 71 -15.93 2.37 6.39
CA GLY A 71 -16.84 2.01 5.30
C GLY A 71 -16.20 1.09 4.25
N ALA A 72 -14.90 1.17 4.01
CA ALA A 72 -14.21 0.22 3.12
C ALA A 72 -14.19 -1.20 3.71
N ARG A 73 -13.90 -1.34 5.00
CA ARG A 73 -13.96 -2.63 5.71
C ARG A 73 -15.36 -3.21 5.72
N ASP A 74 -16.39 -2.38 5.95
CA ASP A 74 -17.80 -2.81 5.91
C ASP A 74 -18.20 -3.36 4.54
N ARG A 75 -17.54 -2.90 3.47
CA ARG A 75 -17.70 -3.41 2.09
C ARG A 75 -16.78 -4.58 1.76
N GLY A 76 -16.13 -5.19 2.76
CA GLY A 76 -15.20 -6.30 2.59
C GLY A 76 -13.91 -5.95 1.85
N GLN A 77 -13.54 -4.66 1.76
CA GLN A 77 -12.27 -4.27 1.13
C GLN A 77 -11.10 -4.59 2.06
N GLU A 78 -10.06 -5.20 1.49
CA GLU A 78 -8.81 -5.42 2.19
C GLU A 78 -8.04 -4.10 2.34
N LEU A 79 -7.93 -3.62 3.58
CA LEU A 79 -7.05 -2.52 3.91
C LEU A 79 -5.72 -3.03 4.42
N ARG A 80 -4.68 -2.25 4.16
CA ARG A 80 -3.30 -2.56 4.48
C ARG A 80 -2.69 -1.42 5.27
N THR A 81 -1.52 -1.68 5.81
CA THR A 81 -0.77 -0.71 6.60
C THR A 81 0.42 -0.23 5.80
N HIS A 82 0.76 1.05 5.96
CA HIS A 82 2.01 1.58 5.45
C HIS A 82 3.17 0.91 6.19
N HIS A 83 4.09 0.25 5.47
CA HIS A 83 5.10 -0.61 6.06
C HIS A 83 6.01 0.11 7.08
N ARG A 84 6.20 1.42 6.93
CA ARG A 84 6.86 2.27 7.95
C ARG A 84 6.37 2.05 9.39
N LEU A 85 5.10 1.69 9.59
CA LEU A 85 4.54 1.48 10.94
C LEU A 85 4.86 0.11 11.52
N THR A 86 5.27 -0.85 10.69
CA THR A 86 5.51 -2.25 11.06
C THR A 86 6.96 -2.67 10.87
N CYS A 87 7.75 -1.88 10.13
CA CYS A 87 9.17 -2.09 9.92
C CYS A 87 9.97 -1.78 11.19
N THR A 88 11.00 -2.59 11.48
CA THR A 88 11.98 -2.32 12.54
C THR A 88 12.91 -1.14 12.23
N HIS A 89 12.95 -0.69 10.97
CA HIS A 89 13.77 0.42 10.47
C HIS A 89 12.89 1.53 9.84
N PRO A 90 11.97 2.15 10.61
CA PRO A 90 10.95 3.06 10.09
C PRO A 90 11.52 4.34 9.44
N GLU A 91 12.69 4.79 9.86
CA GLU A 91 13.39 5.96 9.35
C GLU A 91 13.80 5.84 7.88
N ARG A 92 14.00 4.62 7.36
CA ARG A 92 14.29 4.38 5.93
C ARG A 92 13.18 4.87 5.01
N TRP A 93 11.95 4.87 5.51
CA TRP A 93 10.75 5.26 4.77
C TRP A 93 10.34 6.72 5.04
N ALA A 94 11.04 7.42 5.93
CA ALA A 94 10.77 8.82 6.17
C ALA A 94 11.13 9.66 4.94
N ARG A 95 10.32 10.68 4.64
CA ARG A 95 10.71 11.68 3.65
C ARG A 95 12.01 12.32 4.12
N LYS A 96 13.09 12.20 3.34
CA LYS A 96 14.32 12.97 3.58
C LYS A 96 13.94 14.45 3.49
N THR A 97 14.00 15.16 4.61
CA THR A 97 13.92 16.63 4.58
C THR A 97 15.03 17.14 3.69
N ARG A 98 14.69 17.83 2.60
CA ARG A 98 15.70 18.57 1.84
C ARG A 98 16.28 19.61 2.80
N LYS A 99 17.58 19.57 3.09
CA LYS A 99 18.24 20.71 3.71
C LYS A 99 18.02 21.89 2.75
N ALA A 100 17.44 22.98 3.24
CA ALA A 100 17.41 24.21 2.48
C ALA A 100 18.88 24.64 2.29
N THR A 101 19.38 24.56 1.06
CA THR A 101 20.65 25.19 0.70
C THR A 101 20.42 26.68 0.86
N ARG A 102 21.13 27.28 1.83
CA ARG A 102 21.11 28.71 2.11
C ARG A 102 22.05 29.45 1.17
#